data_AF-A0A7C0VZG8-F1
#
_entry.id   AF-A0A7C0VZG8-F1
#
_cell.length_a   1.000
_cell.length_b   1.000
_cell.length_c   1.000
_cell.angle_alpha   90.00
_cell.angle_beta   90.00
_cell.angle_gamma   90.00
#
_symmetry.space_group_name_H-M   'P 1'
#
loop_
_entity.id
_entity.type
_entity.pdbx_description
1 polymer ?
#
loop_
_entity_poly.entity_id
_entity_poly.type
_entity_poly.pdbx_seq_one_letter_code
_entity_poly.pdbx_strand_id
1 'polypeptide(L)'
;MSKNNFTKIPGIEKFQGMYIVNNNDYKDLVLLDNVQFIYEFFLAMLELESLHVDFEVTNGLREFKILNKSERIKKAIKKRGAYFKSIDEEFTNYFHIIHKNQTRSVNQYLTHWIYPYKGKFHPQMIRALLNIIGLKEGDTVFEPFSGSGTTALEAQLLGINSINIDISPLCVIQGGVKTESIFVLDKILEIKDEIISRLVPNLFHSEVDYYKLVDDLTDDKRVENFYKLARLLAVSDSSRRKKDFITSYIKNINL
;
A
#
# COMPACT_ATOMS: atom_id res chain seq x y z
N MET A 1 -35.91 16.80 -22.70
CA MET A 1 -34.75 15.89 -22.86
C MET A 1 -33.48 16.71 -22.72
N SER A 2 -32.90 16.80 -21.52
CA SER A 2 -31.62 17.48 -21.32
C SER A 2 -30.49 16.56 -21.78
N LYS A 3 -29.70 17.01 -22.76
CA LYS A 3 -28.47 16.33 -23.15
C LYS A 3 -27.49 16.41 -21.97
N ASN A 4 -27.12 15.27 -21.42
CA ASN A 4 -26.01 15.17 -20.46
C ASN A 4 -24.73 15.58 -21.17
N ASN A 5 -24.22 16.76 -20.86
CA ASN A 5 -22.85 17.16 -21.17
C ASN A 5 -21.93 16.36 -20.24
N PHE A 6 -21.51 15.18 -20.67
CA PHE A 6 -20.34 14.52 -20.08
C PHE A 6 -19.13 15.41 -20.39
N THR A 7 -18.58 16.04 -19.37
CA THR A 7 -17.28 16.69 -19.43
C THR A 7 -16.26 15.64 -19.84
N LYS A 8 -15.66 15.81 -21.02
CA LYS A 8 -14.57 14.96 -21.50
C LYS A 8 -13.45 14.94 -20.46
N ILE A 9 -12.99 13.75 -20.06
CA ILE A 9 -11.83 13.60 -19.19
C ILE A 9 -10.61 14.11 -19.99
N PRO A 10 -9.91 15.17 -19.55
CA PRO A 10 -8.72 15.66 -20.22
C PRO A 10 -7.68 14.53 -20.33
N GLY A 11 -7.14 14.30 -21.53
CA GLY A 11 -6.06 13.32 -21.77
C GLY A 11 -6.42 12.16 -22.69
N ILE A 12 -7.70 11.80 -22.85
CA ILE A 12 -8.10 10.68 -23.74
C ILE A 12 -7.75 10.96 -25.21
N GLU A 13 -7.80 12.22 -25.63
CA GLU A 13 -7.57 12.61 -27.04
C GLU A 13 -6.08 12.54 -27.42
N LYS A 14 -5.16 12.56 -26.45
CA LYS A 14 -3.71 12.38 -26.69
C LYS A 14 -3.36 10.96 -27.12
N PHE A 15 -4.23 9.97 -26.86
CA PHE A 15 -3.95 8.57 -27.19
C PHE A 15 -4.03 8.24 -28.69
N GLN A 16 -4.60 9.14 -29.51
CA GLN A 16 -4.62 8.95 -30.97
C GLN A 16 -3.31 9.36 -31.67
N GLY A 17 -2.39 10.03 -30.97
CA GLY A 17 -1.15 10.59 -31.53
C GLY A 17 0.15 10.03 -30.93
N MET A 18 0.13 8.83 -30.33
CA MET A 18 1.31 8.25 -29.69
C MET A 18 2.36 7.86 -30.75
N TYR A 19 3.48 8.60 -30.81
CA TYR A 19 4.60 8.26 -31.66
C TYR A 19 5.39 7.11 -31.03
N ILE A 20 5.31 5.94 -31.65
CA ILE A 20 6.08 4.76 -31.27
C ILE A 20 7.37 4.77 -32.10
N VAL A 21 8.52 4.78 -31.43
CA VAL A 21 9.83 4.88 -32.09
C VAL A 21 10.48 3.50 -32.25
N ASN A 22 10.90 3.18 -33.48
CA ASN A 22 11.73 2.02 -33.80
C ASN A 22 13.20 2.32 -33.45
N ASN A 23 13.66 2.07 -32.22
CA ASN A 23 15.09 2.03 -31.91
C ASN A 23 15.39 1.20 -30.65
N ASN A 24 16.40 0.32 -30.74
CA ASN A 24 16.74 -0.66 -29.68
C ASN A 24 17.69 -0.13 -28.58
N ASP A 25 18.21 1.10 -28.70
CA ASP A 25 19.38 1.56 -27.91
C ASP A 25 19.12 2.67 -26.88
N TYR A 26 17.87 3.08 -26.61
CA TYR A 26 17.59 4.18 -25.67
C TYR A 26 16.53 3.79 -24.64
N LYS A 27 16.96 3.36 -23.45
CA LYS A 27 16.08 2.99 -22.33
C LYS A 27 16.40 3.85 -21.12
N ASP A 28 15.76 5.00 -21.01
CA ASP A 28 15.88 5.83 -19.81
C ASP A 28 15.05 5.22 -18.66
N LEU A 29 13.88 4.66 -18.97
CA LEU A 29 12.90 4.26 -17.96
C LEU A 29 12.23 2.93 -18.34
N VAL A 30 12.10 2.01 -17.37
CA VAL A 30 11.59 0.65 -17.60
C VAL A 30 10.42 0.36 -16.66
N LEU A 31 9.33 -0.22 -17.18
CA LEU A 31 8.19 -0.66 -16.35
C LEU A 31 8.55 -1.85 -15.48
N LEU A 32 7.82 -1.98 -14.38
CA LEU A 32 7.86 -3.17 -13.54
C LEU A 32 7.44 -4.43 -14.32
N ASP A 33 8.14 -5.53 -14.03
CA ASP A 33 7.92 -6.83 -14.68
C ASP A 33 6.49 -7.36 -14.50
N ASN A 34 5.81 -6.95 -13.43
CA ASN A 34 4.44 -7.35 -13.11
C ASN A 34 3.35 -6.45 -13.72
N VAL A 35 3.70 -5.43 -14.51
CA VAL A 35 2.72 -4.66 -15.30
C VAL A 35 2.21 -5.55 -16.43
N GLN A 36 0.93 -5.93 -16.35
CA GLN A 36 0.31 -6.92 -17.23
C GLN A 36 -0.91 -6.34 -17.95
N PHE A 37 -1.61 -5.40 -17.34
CA PHE A 37 -2.84 -4.87 -17.90
C PHE A 37 -2.61 -3.53 -18.61
N ILE A 38 -3.34 -3.32 -19.70
CA ILE A 38 -3.24 -2.09 -20.48
C ILE A 38 -3.60 -0.84 -19.65
N TYR A 39 -4.52 -0.96 -18.68
CA TYR A 39 -4.85 0.17 -17.81
C TYR A 39 -3.68 0.55 -16.88
N GLU A 40 -2.82 -0.39 -16.49
CA GLU A 40 -1.64 -0.11 -15.67
C GLU A 40 -0.60 0.66 -16.50
N PHE A 41 -0.44 0.27 -17.76
CA PHE A 41 0.37 1.02 -18.72
C PHE A 41 -0.15 2.46 -18.89
N PHE A 42 -1.46 2.65 -19.02
CA PHE A 42 -2.06 3.99 -19.06
C PHE A 42 -1.86 4.79 -17.77
N LEU A 43 -2.00 4.15 -16.59
CA LEU A 43 -1.72 4.80 -15.32
C LEU A 43 -0.25 5.21 -15.18
N ALA A 44 0.69 4.40 -15.68
CA ALA A 44 2.11 4.74 -15.72
C ALA A 44 2.37 6.01 -16.56
N MET A 45 1.72 6.12 -17.72
CA MET A 45 1.81 7.32 -18.57
C MET A 45 1.21 8.55 -17.91
N LEU A 46 0.00 8.44 -17.34
CA LEU A 46 -0.63 9.55 -16.60
C LEU A 46 0.22 9.99 -15.40
N GLU A 47 0.86 9.03 -14.72
CA GLU A 47 1.80 9.32 -13.64
C GLU A 47 3.00 10.14 -14.15
N LEU A 48 3.61 9.78 -15.29
CA LEU A 48 4.69 10.56 -15.88
C LEU A 48 4.25 11.98 -16.28
N GLU A 49 3.08 12.12 -16.90
CA GLU A 49 2.53 13.44 -17.24
C GLU A 49 2.33 14.30 -15.98
N SER A 50 1.81 13.71 -14.89
CA SER A 50 1.61 14.41 -13.61
C SER A 50 2.93 14.86 -12.95
N LEU A 51 4.01 14.15 -13.24
CA LEU A 51 5.37 14.48 -12.80
C LEU A 51 6.08 15.46 -13.76
N HIS A 52 5.37 16.00 -14.76
CA HIS A 52 5.88 16.90 -15.80
C HIS A 52 7.00 16.29 -16.64
N VAL A 53 6.89 14.99 -16.93
CA VAL A 53 7.85 14.26 -17.77
C VAL A 53 7.35 14.24 -19.20
N ASP A 54 8.17 14.73 -20.12
CA ASP A 54 7.95 14.58 -21.55
C ASP A 54 8.60 13.26 -21.99
N PHE A 55 7.84 12.38 -22.63
CA PHE A 55 8.32 11.03 -22.94
C PHE A 55 7.86 10.51 -24.31
N GLU A 56 8.62 9.56 -24.83
CA GLU A 56 8.25 8.69 -25.95
C GLU A 56 8.21 7.24 -25.48
N VAL A 57 7.23 6.48 -25.97
CA VAL A 57 7.10 5.04 -25.68
C VAL A 57 7.78 4.24 -26.77
N THR A 58 8.59 3.25 -26.40
CA THR A 58 9.18 2.33 -27.39
C THR A 58 8.15 1.30 -27.87
N ASN A 59 8.42 0.62 -28.99
CA ASN A 59 7.55 -0.44 -29.54
C ASN A 59 7.18 -1.54 -28.54
N GLY A 60 8.04 -1.80 -27.56
CA GLY A 60 7.81 -2.83 -26.56
C GLY A 60 6.71 -2.49 -25.56
N LEU A 61 6.22 -1.24 -25.51
CA LEU A 61 5.27 -0.72 -24.51
C LEU A 61 5.71 -0.94 -23.05
N ARG A 62 7.01 -1.14 -22.83
CA ARG A 62 7.62 -1.39 -21.52
C ARG A 62 8.73 -0.43 -21.16
N GLU A 63 9.19 0.34 -22.14
CA GLU A 63 10.33 1.21 -22.02
C GLU A 63 9.96 2.58 -22.55
N PHE A 64 10.54 3.60 -21.93
CA PHE A 64 10.29 4.99 -22.24
C PHE A 64 11.61 5.72 -22.40
N LYS A 65 11.61 6.68 -23.32
CA LYS A 65 12.64 7.69 -23.49
C LYS A 65 12.15 8.99 -22.87
N ILE A 66 12.99 9.63 -22.06
CA ILE A 66 12.64 10.90 -21.40
C ILE A 66 13.23 12.05 -22.23
N LEU A 67 12.37 12.91 -22.77
CA LEU A 67 12.75 14.01 -23.67
C LEU A 67 13.28 15.23 -22.90
N ASN A 68 12.78 15.46 -21.69
CA ASN A 68 13.13 16.60 -20.84
C ASN A 68 13.96 16.18 -19.62
N LYS A 69 14.86 15.20 -19.81
CA LYS A 69 15.61 14.54 -18.74
C LYS A 69 16.38 15.53 -17.88
N SER A 70 16.23 15.40 -16.56
CA SER A 70 16.95 16.20 -15.56
C SER A 70 17.10 15.43 -14.25
N GLU A 71 18.06 15.83 -13.42
CA GLU A 71 18.22 15.26 -12.07
C GLU A 71 16.96 15.40 -11.21
N ARG A 72 16.18 16.47 -11.42
CA ARG A 72 14.89 16.68 -10.74
C ARG A 72 13.88 15.61 -11.15
N ILE A 73 13.72 15.35 -12.45
CA ILE A 73 12.81 14.32 -12.96
C ILE A 73 13.26 12.93 -12.50
N LYS A 74 14.56 12.64 -12.59
CA LYS A 74 15.13 11.37 -12.12
C LYS A 74 14.79 11.12 -10.65
N LYS A 75 15.03 12.11 -9.79
CA LYS A 75 14.69 12.03 -8.35
C LYS A 75 13.18 11.88 -8.12
N ALA A 76 12.35 12.60 -8.88
CA ALA A 76 10.89 12.51 -8.74
C ALA A 76 10.38 11.10 -9.07
N ILE A 77 10.76 10.54 -10.21
CA ILE A 77 10.39 9.18 -10.61
C ILE A 77 10.94 8.15 -9.62
N LYS A 78 12.22 8.26 -9.24
CA LYS A 78 12.86 7.33 -8.30
C LYS A 78 12.17 7.31 -6.93
N LYS A 79 11.78 8.48 -6.40
CA LYS A 79 11.14 8.60 -5.08
C LYS A 79 9.65 8.21 -5.12
N ARG A 80 8.93 8.57 -6.19
CA ARG A 80 7.46 8.55 -6.20
C ARG A 80 6.81 7.56 -7.16
N GLY A 81 7.48 7.20 -8.25
CA GLY A 81 6.89 6.40 -9.32
C GLY A 81 6.39 5.04 -8.82
N ALA A 82 5.19 4.66 -9.25
CA ALA A 82 4.53 3.42 -8.85
C ALA A 82 4.73 2.29 -9.87
N TYR A 83 4.92 2.62 -11.15
CA TYR A 83 4.94 1.64 -12.24
C TYR A 83 6.32 1.33 -12.81
N PHE A 84 7.36 2.02 -12.33
CA PHE A 84 8.68 1.97 -12.93
C PHE A 84 9.67 1.15 -12.09
N LYS A 85 10.34 0.21 -12.75
CA LYS A 85 11.41 -0.63 -12.21
C LYS A 85 12.67 0.19 -11.97
N SER A 86 13.13 0.87 -13.00
CA SER A 86 14.39 1.60 -12.99
C SER A 86 14.34 2.83 -13.89
N ILE A 87 15.13 3.82 -13.53
CA ILE A 87 15.47 5.00 -14.34
C ILE A 87 16.99 5.12 -14.42
N ASP A 88 17.56 5.20 -15.62
CA ASP A 88 19.01 5.16 -15.87
C ASP A 88 19.70 3.99 -15.18
N GLU A 89 19.12 2.80 -15.33
CA GLU A 89 19.59 1.55 -14.70
C GLU A 89 19.55 1.56 -13.15
N GLU A 90 19.13 2.65 -12.51
CA GLU A 90 18.95 2.72 -11.07
C GLU A 90 17.51 2.31 -10.69
N PHE A 91 17.38 1.37 -9.76
CA PHE A 91 16.08 0.95 -9.26
C PHE A 91 15.33 2.07 -8.52
N THR A 92 14.01 2.08 -8.67
CA THR A 92 13.14 3.01 -7.94
C THR A 92 12.95 2.57 -6.49
N ASN A 93 12.57 3.52 -5.62
CA ASN A 93 12.23 3.19 -4.23
C ASN A 93 11.07 2.19 -4.15
N TYR A 94 10.08 2.34 -5.04
CA TYR A 94 8.95 1.44 -5.09
C TYR A 94 9.38 0.01 -5.47
N PHE A 95 10.28 -0.14 -6.45
CA PHE A 95 10.87 -1.44 -6.78
C PHE A 95 11.54 -2.09 -5.56
N HIS A 96 12.36 -1.34 -4.80
CA HIS A 96 12.99 -1.86 -3.60
C HIS A 96 11.99 -2.28 -2.51
N ILE A 97 10.92 -1.50 -2.32
CA ILE A 97 9.86 -1.80 -1.35
C ILE A 97 9.19 -3.14 -1.69
N ILE A 98 8.76 -3.32 -2.94
CA ILE A 98 8.05 -4.54 -3.33
C ILE A 98 8.96 -5.77 -3.39
N HIS A 99 10.27 -5.60 -3.62
CA HIS A 99 11.25 -6.71 -3.62
C HIS A 99 11.54 -7.24 -2.22
N LYS A 100 11.30 -6.44 -1.17
CA LYS A 100 11.38 -6.89 0.23
C LYS A 100 10.09 -7.58 0.72
N ASN A 101 9.10 -7.74 -0.16
CA ASN A 101 7.86 -8.42 0.20
C ASN A 101 8.12 -9.89 0.54
N GLN A 102 7.66 -10.31 1.71
CA GLN A 102 7.80 -11.69 2.19
C GLN A 102 6.58 -12.56 1.86
N THR A 103 5.52 -11.97 1.29
CA THR A 103 4.30 -12.69 0.94
C THR A 103 4.31 -13.13 -0.52
N ARG A 104 3.51 -14.16 -0.85
CA ARG A 104 3.34 -14.63 -2.24
C ARG A 104 2.59 -13.64 -3.13
N SER A 105 1.84 -12.71 -2.55
CA SER A 105 1.05 -11.74 -3.31
C SER A 105 1.83 -10.45 -3.49
N VAL A 106 2.04 -10.01 -4.73
CA VAL A 106 2.77 -8.76 -5.04
C VAL A 106 2.14 -7.51 -4.41
N ASN A 107 0.85 -7.55 -4.07
CA ASN A 107 0.07 -6.45 -3.48
C ASN A 107 0.05 -6.46 -1.94
N GLN A 108 0.97 -7.19 -1.32
CA GLN A 108 0.99 -7.45 0.12
C GLN A 108 2.34 -7.08 0.77
N TYR A 109 3.13 -6.23 0.14
CA TYR A 109 4.38 -5.69 0.70
C TYR A 109 4.14 -4.85 1.97
N LEU A 110 5.20 -4.67 2.77
CA LEU A 110 5.16 -3.92 4.04
C LEU A 110 4.01 -4.40 4.94
N THR A 111 3.11 -3.51 5.39
CA THR A 111 1.97 -3.85 6.24
C THR A 111 0.68 -4.07 5.43
N HIS A 112 0.71 -4.05 4.09
CA HIS A 112 -0.48 -4.30 3.25
C HIS A 112 -1.09 -5.69 3.43
N TRP A 113 -0.31 -6.66 3.90
CA TRP A 113 -0.78 -8.02 4.20
C TRP A 113 -1.55 -8.13 5.53
N ILE A 114 -1.37 -7.20 6.48
CA ILE A 114 -2.04 -7.24 7.78
C ILE A 114 -3.56 -7.23 7.55
N TYR A 115 -4.21 -8.31 8.01
CA TYR A 115 -5.63 -8.63 7.85
C TYR A 115 -6.13 -8.62 6.38
N PRO A 116 -6.41 -9.77 5.76
CA PRO A 116 -6.95 -9.79 4.39
C PRO A 116 -8.34 -9.19 4.31
N TYR A 117 -8.49 -8.06 3.60
CA TYR A 117 -9.79 -7.43 3.29
C TYR A 117 -10.20 -7.74 1.84
N LYS A 118 -11.45 -8.16 1.64
CA LYS A 118 -11.99 -8.41 0.29
C LYS A 118 -12.42 -7.09 -0.34
N GLY A 119 -12.12 -6.90 -1.63
CA GLY A 119 -12.49 -5.66 -2.34
C GLY A 119 -11.57 -4.48 -2.03
N LYS A 120 -10.29 -4.71 -1.73
CA LYS A 120 -9.29 -3.65 -1.55
C LYS A 120 -8.63 -3.24 -2.87
N PHE A 121 -8.18 -1.99 -2.94
CA PHE A 121 -7.37 -1.49 -4.05
C PHE A 121 -6.00 -2.18 -4.14
N HIS A 122 -5.43 -2.18 -5.35
CA HIS A 122 -4.02 -2.47 -5.58
C HIS A 122 -3.18 -1.30 -5.05
N PRO A 123 -2.25 -1.52 -4.09
CA PRO A 123 -1.43 -0.43 -3.54
C PRO A 123 -0.68 0.36 -4.61
N GLN A 124 -0.16 -0.34 -5.63
CA GLN A 124 0.50 0.27 -6.79
C GLN A 124 -0.37 1.32 -7.49
N MET A 125 -1.63 0.98 -7.73
CA MET A 125 -2.59 1.87 -8.38
C MET A 125 -2.85 3.10 -7.52
N ILE A 126 -2.99 2.94 -6.20
CA ILE A 126 -3.23 4.07 -5.31
C ILE A 126 -2.05 5.02 -5.25
N ARG A 127 -0.81 4.50 -5.20
CA ARG A 127 0.39 5.34 -5.30
C ARG A 127 0.39 6.19 -6.57
N ALA A 128 0.08 5.58 -7.72
CA ALA A 128 0.00 6.30 -8.98
C ALA A 128 -1.12 7.34 -8.98
N LEU A 129 -2.31 7.00 -8.45
CA LEU A 129 -3.41 7.94 -8.33
C LEU A 129 -3.05 9.15 -7.47
N LEU A 130 -2.36 8.96 -6.34
CA LEU A 130 -1.88 10.05 -5.49
C LEU A 130 -0.91 10.99 -6.24
N ASN A 131 -0.07 10.45 -7.14
CA ASN A 131 0.77 11.24 -8.04
C ASN A 131 -0.06 11.97 -9.10
N ILE A 132 -0.98 11.27 -9.77
CA ILE A 132 -1.81 11.78 -10.86
C ILE A 132 -2.68 12.96 -10.42
N ILE A 133 -3.26 12.90 -9.22
CA ILE A 133 -4.04 14.02 -8.66
C ILE A 133 -3.16 15.19 -8.20
N GLY A 134 -1.83 15.03 -8.19
CA GLY A 134 -0.87 16.09 -7.93
C GLY A 134 -0.54 16.33 -6.46
N LEU A 135 -0.87 15.41 -5.54
CA LEU A 135 -0.57 15.58 -4.11
C LEU A 135 0.93 15.45 -3.83
N LYS A 136 1.45 16.37 -3.03
CA LYS A 136 2.86 16.48 -2.64
C LYS A 136 3.04 16.16 -1.16
N GLU A 137 4.30 16.00 -0.78
CA GLU A 137 4.68 15.86 0.64
C GLU A 137 4.13 17.05 1.45
N GLY A 138 3.43 16.76 2.55
CA GLY A 138 2.73 17.74 3.37
C GLY A 138 1.28 18.02 2.96
N ASP A 139 0.86 17.70 1.72
CA ASP A 139 -0.56 17.81 1.34
C ASP A 139 -1.40 16.77 2.08
N THR A 140 -2.73 16.92 2.04
CA THR A 140 -3.68 16.01 2.70
C THR A 140 -4.59 15.31 1.70
N VAL A 141 -4.65 13.98 1.75
CA VAL A 141 -5.68 13.18 1.07
C VAL A 141 -6.82 12.86 2.03
N PHE A 142 -8.06 12.92 1.54
CA PHE A 142 -9.24 12.50 2.27
C PHE A 142 -9.90 11.31 1.58
N GLU A 143 -10.08 10.19 2.31
CA GLU A 143 -10.77 8.99 1.83
C GLU A 143 -11.96 8.66 2.77
N PRO A 144 -13.22 8.92 2.35
CA PRO A 144 -14.40 8.72 3.19
C PRO A 144 -14.88 7.26 3.28
N PHE A 145 -14.25 6.33 2.56
CA PHE A 145 -14.57 4.90 2.52
C PHE A 145 -13.27 4.08 2.53
N SER A 146 -12.46 4.27 3.57
CA SER A 146 -11.06 3.83 3.55
C SER A 146 -10.85 2.32 3.58
N GLY A 147 -11.87 1.55 3.99
CA GLY A 147 -11.77 0.11 4.16
C GLY A 147 -10.53 -0.24 4.98
N SER A 148 -9.68 -1.13 4.44
CA SER A 148 -8.46 -1.55 5.13
C SER A 148 -7.34 -0.50 5.24
N GLY A 149 -7.50 0.72 4.73
CA GLY A 149 -6.49 1.79 4.81
C GLY A 149 -5.35 1.68 3.80
N THR A 150 -5.61 1.20 2.57
CA THR A 150 -4.59 1.14 1.51
C THR A 150 -4.09 2.54 1.13
N THR A 151 -4.99 3.51 1.00
CA THR A 151 -4.65 4.90 0.67
C THR A 151 -3.86 5.56 1.78
N ALA A 152 -4.25 5.33 3.04
CA ALA A 152 -3.52 5.84 4.21
C ALA A 152 -2.04 5.41 4.20
N LEU A 153 -1.77 4.12 3.94
CA LEU A 153 -0.40 3.60 3.92
C LEU A 153 0.40 4.11 2.73
N GLU A 154 -0.17 4.14 1.52
CA GLU A 154 0.55 4.68 0.36
C GLU A 154 0.79 6.20 0.48
N ALA A 155 -0.15 6.95 1.04
CA ALA A 155 0.01 8.36 1.36
C ALA A 155 1.17 8.56 2.35
N GLN A 156 1.20 7.80 3.44
CA GLN A 156 2.28 7.83 4.43
C GLN A 156 3.66 7.58 3.78
N LEU A 157 3.78 6.59 2.89
CA LEU A 157 5.04 6.29 2.19
C LEU A 157 5.50 7.40 1.24
N LEU A 158 4.58 8.27 0.80
CA LEU A 158 4.86 9.44 -0.04
C LEU A 158 5.03 10.74 0.77
N GLY A 159 4.90 10.68 2.10
CA GLY A 159 4.91 11.85 2.98
C GLY A 159 3.66 12.73 2.87
N ILE A 160 2.55 12.15 2.40
CA ILE A 160 1.24 12.80 2.27
C ILE A 160 0.44 12.51 3.56
N ASN A 161 -0.14 13.55 4.15
CA ASN A 161 -1.07 13.40 5.28
C ASN A 161 -2.35 12.72 4.80
N SER A 162 -2.98 11.90 5.63
CA SER A 162 -4.23 11.25 5.25
C SER A 162 -5.28 11.33 6.35
N ILE A 163 -6.52 11.65 5.95
CA ILE A 163 -7.71 11.56 6.78
C ILE A 163 -8.60 10.48 6.18
N ASN A 164 -8.86 9.44 6.96
CA ASN A 164 -9.51 8.23 6.48
C ASN A 164 -10.70 7.93 7.37
N ILE A 165 -11.87 7.72 6.77
CA ILE A 165 -13.09 7.39 7.48
C ILE A 165 -13.63 6.07 6.93
N ASP A 166 -14.09 5.22 7.83
CA ASP A 166 -14.89 4.05 7.49
C ASP A 166 -15.96 3.83 8.55
N ILE A 167 -17.13 3.35 8.13
CA ILE A 167 -18.22 3.04 9.06
C ILE A 167 -17.91 1.80 9.91
N SER A 168 -17.06 0.91 9.41
CA SER A 168 -16.68 -0.32 10.10
C SER A 168 -15.56 -0.05 11.10
N PRO A 169 -15.78 -0.26 12.42
CA PRO A 169 -14.74 -0.09 13.43
C PRO A 169 -13.53 -1.01 13.20
N LEU A 170 -13.75 -2.19 12.59
CA LEU A 170 -12.68 -3.10 12.21
C LEU A 170 -11.77 -2.47 11.14
N CYS A 171 -12.35 -1.78 10.16
CA CYS A 171 -11.60 -1.12 9.09
C CYS A 171 -10.76 0.04 9.65
N VAL A 172 -11.32 0.81 10.60
CA VAL A 172 -10.59 1.87 11.31
C VAL A 172 -9.39 1.30 12.09
N ILE A 173 -9.59 0.25 12.89
CA ILE A 173 -8.50 -0.41 13.62
C ILE A 173 -7.45 -0.95 12.63
N GLN A 174 -7.89 -1.58 11.54
CA GLN A 174 -6.99 -2.14 10.55
C GLN A 174 -6.13 -1.08 9.86
N GLY A 175 -6.73 0.05 9.46
CA GLY A 175 -6.01 1.19 8.87
C GLY A 175 -4.98 1.78 9.84
N GLY A 176 -5.36 1.95 11.11
CA GLY A 176 -4.46 2.37 12.18
C GLY A 176 -3.29 1.40 12.35
N VAL A 177 -3.54 0.10 12.54
CA VAL A 177 -2.48 -0.90 12.70
C VAL A 177 -1.51 -0.90 11.51
N LYS A 178 -1.99 -0.75 10.27
CA LYS A 178 -1.11 -0.70 9.08
C LYS A 178 -0.16 0.50 9.06
N THR A 179 -0.60 1.64 9.58
CA THR A 179 0.11 2.92 9.46
C THR A 179 0.87 3.28 10.73
N GLU A 180 0.43 2.78 11.88
CA GLU A 180 0.90 3.21 13.20
C GLU A 180 1.84 2.21 13.88
N SER A 181 1.74 0.91 13.57
CA SER A 181 2.51 -0.13 14.28
C SER A 181 4.03 0.06 14.18
N ILE A 182 4.50 0.65 13.08
CA ILE A 182 5.93 0.93 12.90
C ILE A 182 6.49 1.89 13.96
N PHE A 183 5.65 2.77 14.52
CA PHE A 183 6.06 3.74 15.54
C PHE A 183 6.01 3.19 16.96
N VAL A 184 5.44 2.00 17.15
CA VAL A 184 5.30 1.34 18.46
C VAL A 184 5.79 -0.10 18.43
N LEU A 185 6.61 -0.45 17.42
CA LEU A 185 7.09 -1.81 17.19
C LEU A 185 7.83 -2.34 18.41
N ASP A 186 8.70 -1.55 19.03
CA ASP A 186 9.47 -1.96 20.20
C ASP A 186 8.54 -2.35 21.36
N LYS A 187 7.48 -1.58 21.60
CA LYS A 187 6.51 -1.88 22.67
C LYS A 187 5.65 -3.09 22.35
N ILE A 188 5.27 -3.28 21.08
CA ILE A 188 4.62 -4.50 20.60
C ILE A 188 5.54 -5.70 20.84
N LEU A 189 6.85 -5.60 20.60
CA LEU A 189 7.76 -6.72 20.82
C LEU A 189 8.01 -6.99 22.31
N GLU A 190 8.08 -5.94 23.13
CA GLU A 190 8.32 -6.00 24.58
C GLU A 190 7.26 -6.83 25.31
N ILE A 191 5.97 -6.59 25.05
CA ILE A 191 4.87 -7.24 25.79
C ILE A 191 4.39 -8.56 25.15
N LYS A 192 4.96 -8.93 24.00
CA LYS A 192 4.55 -10.10 23.21
C LYS A 192 4.63 -11.41 23.99
N ASP A 193 5.73 -11.64 24.68
CA ASP A 193 5.97 -12.92 25.37
C ASP A 193 5.05 -13.06 26.59
N GLU A 194 4.78 -11.96 27.29
CA GLU A 194 3.83 -11.95 28.40
C GLU A 194 2.40 -12.25 27.90
N ILE A 195 1.97 -11.62 26.80
CA ILE A 195 0.69 -11.91 26.14
C ILE A 195 0.57 -13.39 25.77
N ILE A 196 1.61 -13.99 25.18
CA ILE A 196 1.60 -15.41 24.81
C ILE A 196 1.46 -16.30 26.06
N SER A 197 2.24 -16.00 27.11
CA SER A 197 2.27 -16.81 28.34
C SER A 197 0.91 -16.89 29.05
N ARG A 198 0.13 -15.80 29.00
CA ARG A 198 -1.19 -15.71 29.64
C ARG A 198 -2.35 -16.10 28.72
N LEU A 199 -2.12 -16.15 27.40
CA LEU A 199 -3.14 -16.60 26.44
C LEU A 199 -3.26 -18.12 26.39
N VAL A 200 -2.15 -18.86 26.53
CA VAL A 200 -2.16 -20.32 26.54
C VAL A 200 -2.68 -20.79 27.90
N PRO A 201 -3.87 -21.42 27.97
CA PRO A 201 -4.38 -21.90 29.25
C PRO A 201 -3.42 -22.94 29.82
N ASN A 202 -3.00 -22.74 31.06
CA ASN A 202 -2.27 -23.72 31.86
C ASN A 202 -3.12 -24.06 33.10
N LEU A 203 -2.73 -25.10 33.85
CA LEU A 203 -3.51 -25.62 35.00
C LEU A 203 -3.90 -24.58 36.05
N PHE A 204 -3.33 -23.37 36.00
CA PHE A 204 -3.47 -22.32 37.01
C PHE A 204 -4.24 -21.07 36.53
N HIS A 205 -4.61 -20.97 35.24
CA HIS A 205 -5.29 -19.79 34.70
C HIS A 205 -6.56 -20.16 33.91
N SER A 206 -7.73 -19.82 34.47
CA SER A 206 -9.02 -19.79 33.76
C SER A 206 -9.11 -18.59 32.83
N GLU A 207 -10.08 -18.59 31.90
CA GLU A 207 -10.38 -17.53 30.92
C GLU A 207 -10.02 -16.12 31.44
N VAL A 208 -8.87 -15.62 31.00
CA VAL A 208 -8.45 -14.24 31.26
C VAL A 208 -9.27 -13.35 30.33
N ASP A 209 -9.85 -12.27 30.87
CA ASP A 209 -10.36 -11.19 30.03
C ASP A 209 -9.19 -10.60 29.24
N TYR A 210 -9.08 -11.04 27.98
CA TYR A 210 -7.95 -10.72 27.12
C TYR A 210 -7.81 -9.22 26.91
N TYR A 211 -8.92 -8.48 26.84
CA TYR A 211 -8.83 -7.03 26.63
C TYR A 211 -8.31 -6.36 27.89
N LYS A 212 -8.81 -6.75 29.06
CA LYS A 212 -8.24 -6.30 30.33
C LYS A 212 -6.76 -6.62 30.47
N LEU A 213 -6.35 -7.82 30.04
CA LEU A 213 -4.93 -8.19 30.03
C LEU A 213 -4.09 -7.22 29.18
N VAL A 214 -4.55 -6.88 27.97
CA VAL A 214 -3.82 -5.94 27.12
C VAL A 214 -3.79 -4.55 27.75
N ASP A 215 -4.94 -4.09 28.28
CA ASP A 215 -5.07 -2.79 28.96
C ASP A 215 -4.16 -2.69 30.21
N ASP A 216 -3.93 -3.80 30.93
CA ASP A 216 -3.03 -3.86 32.09
C ASP A 216 -1.55 -3.79 31.69
N LEU A 217 -1.21 -4.10 30.43
CA LEU A 217 0.18 -4.16 29.94
C LEU A 217 0.61 -2.91 29.17
N THR A 218 -0.33 -2.11 28.68
CA THR A 218 -0.03 -0.89 27.93
C THR A 218 -1.18 0.09 27.96
N ASP A 219 -0.85 1.38 28.01
CA ASP A 219 -1.73 2.52 27.82
C ASP A 219 -1.66 3.10 26.39
N ASP A 220 -0.80 2.56 25.52
CA ASP A 220 -0.66 3.00 24.13
C ASP A 220 -1.71 2.32 23.26
N LYS A 221 -2.71 3.11 22.85
CA LYS A 221 -3.84 2.63 22.05
C LYS A 221 -3.42 1.95 20.75
N ARG A 222 -2.26 2.31 20.18
CA ARG A 222 -1.74 1.70 18.94
C ARG A 222 -1.27 0.27 19.18
N VAL A 223 -0.63 0.03 20.33
CA VAL A 223 -0.22 -1.30 20.79
C VAL A 223 -1.46 -2.15 21.08
N GLU A 224 -2.44 -1.60 21.81
CA GLU A 224 -3.70 -2.28 22.07
C GLU A 224 -4.41 -2.69 20.75
N ASN A 225 -4.49 -1.75 19.79
CA ASN A 225 -5.12 -1.98 18.49
C ASN A 225 -4.42 -3.09 17.71
N PHE A 226 -3.09 -3.19 17.77
CA PHE A 226 -2.33 -4.28 17.15
C PHE A 226 -2.76 -5.64 17.69
N TYR A 227 -2.76 -5.82 19.02
CA TYR A 227 -3.14 -7.07 19.67
C TYR A 227 -4.63 -7.39 19.49
N LYS A 228 -5.50 -6.38 19.55
CA LYS A 228 -6.92 -6.53 19.26
C LYS A 228 -7.14 -7.05 17.84
N LEU A 229 -6.46 -6.47 16.85
CA LEU A 229 -6.56 -6.93 15.46
C LEU A 229 -6.05 -8.36 15.34
N ALA A 230 -4.86 -8.68 15.87
CA ALA A 230 -4.29 -10.03 15.82
C ALA A 230 -5.25 -11.11 16.38
N ARG A 231 -5.95 -10.81 17.48
CA ARG A 231 -7.02 -11.66 18.02
C ARG A 231 -8.20 -11.80 17.07
N LEU A 232 -8.69 -10.70 16.50
CA LEU A 232 -9.80 -10.74 15.53
C LEU A 232 -9.47 -11.57 14.29
N LEU A 233 -8.22 -11.50 13.78
CA LEU A 233 -7.76 -12.41 12.72
C LEU A 233 -7.85 -13.87 13.15
N ALA A 234 -7.37 -14.21 14.35
CA ALA A 234 -7.37 -15.59 14.85
C ALA A 234 -8.80 -16.14 15.03
N VAL A 235 -9.72 -15.31 15.54
CA VAL A 235 -11.16 -15.65 15.62
C VAL A 235 -11.74 -15.90 14.22
N SER A 236 -11.44 -15.03 13.25
CA SER A 236 -11.87 -15.21 11.86
C SER A 236 -11.31 -16.50 11.24
N ASP A 237 -10.02 -16.80 11.45
CA ASP A 237 -9.39 -18.00 10.92
C ASP A 237 -9.96 -19.28 11.55
N SER A 238 -10.22 -19.27 12.85
CA SER A 238 -10.85 -20.40 13.54
C SER A 238 -12.30 -20.62 13.07
N SER A 239 -13.11 -19.56 13.03
CA SER A 239 -14.52 -19.65 12.63
C SER A 239 -14.69 -20.05 11.16
N ARG A 240 -13.93 -19.44 10.24
CA ARG A 240 -14.12 -19.59 8.79
C ARG A 240 -13.28 -20.70 8.16
N ARG A 241 -12.10 -20.98 8.71
CA ARG A 241 -11.14 -21.93 8.12
C ARG A 241 -10.84 -23.12 9.03
N LYS A 242 -11.50 -23.22 10.19
CA LYS A 242 -11.32 -24.30 11.17
C LYS A 242 -9.85 -24.48 11.61
N LYS A 243 -9.08 -23.39 11.62
CA LYS A 243 -7.71 -23.39 12.13
C LYS A 243 -7.72 -23.34 13.65
N ASP A 244 -6.65 -23.87 14.25
CA ASP A 244 -6.39 -23.68 15.68
C ASP A 244 -6.23 -22.18 16.00
N PHE A 245 -6.91 -21.74 17.05
CA PHE A 245 -6.95 -20.33 17.44
C PHE A 245 -5.59 -19.86 17.95
N ILE A 246 -4.96 -20.63 18.86
CA ILE A 246 -3.69 -20.24 19.51
C ILE A 246 -2.58 -20.14 18.46
N THR A 247 -2.46 -21.16 17.62
CA THR A 247 -1.49 -21.19 16.51
C THR A 247 -1.71 -20.03 15.55
N SER A 248 -2.96 -19.73 15.19
CA SER A 248 -3.28 -18.61 14.30
C SER A 248 -2.95 -17.27 14.95
N TYR A 249 -3.24 -17.11 16.25
CA TYR A 249 -2.96 -15.90 17.00
C TYR A 249 -1.45 -15.64 17.12
N ILE A 250 -0.68 -16.64 17.57
CA ILE A 250 0.79 -16.56 17.68
C ILE A 250 1.40 -16.19 16.33
N LYS A 251 0.90 -16.78 15.24
CA LYS A 251 1.31 -16.42 13.89
C LYS A 251 1.05 -14.95 13.55
N ASN A 252 -0.06 -14.36 14.01
CA ASN A 252 -0.42 -12.99 13.67
C ASN A 252 0.39 -11.94 14.45
N ILE A 253 0.93 -12.28 15.63
CA ILE A 253 1.77 -11.38 16.43
C ILE A 253 3.28 -11.56 16.17
N ASN A 254 3.65 -12.62 15.44
CA ASN A 254 5.00 -12.79 14.92
C ASN A 254 5.12 -12.00 13.61
N LEU A 255 5.57 -10.75 13.75
CA LEU A 255 5.87 -9.81 12.66
C LEU A 255 7.02 -10.27 11.77
#